data_AF-A0A8K1DAY8-F1
#
_entry.id   AF-A0A8K1DAY8-F1
#
_cell.length_a   1.000
_cell.length_b   1.000
_cell.length_c   1.000
_cell.angle_alpha   90.00
_cell.angle_beta   90.00
_cell.angle_gamma   90.00
#
_symmetry.space_group_name_H-M   'P 1'
#
loop_
_entity.id
_entity.type
_entity.pdbx_description
1 polymer ?
#
loop_
_entity_poly.entity_id
_entity_poly.type
_entity_poly.pdbx_seq_one_letter_code
_entity_poly.pdbx_strand_id
1 'polypeptide(L)' 'MPIEMNRINRECPECKNSTMFNTGKGYFCGKCLNTISIS' A
#
# COMPACT_ATOMS: atom_id res chain seq x y z
N MET A 1 1.12 -14.29 13.21
CA MET A 1 1.48 -12.92 13.61
C MET A 1 0.62 -11.97 12.80
N PRO A 2 -0.02 -10.94 13.38
CA PRO A 2 -0.79 -9.97 12.62
C PRO A 2 0.16 -9.21 11.67
N ILE A 3 -0.29 -8.98 10.44
CA ILE A 3 0.47 -8.23 9.44
C ILE A 3 0.44 -6.76 9.87
N GLU A 4 1.60 -6.17 10.19
CA GLU A 4 1.70 -4.73 10.44
C GLU A 4 1.39 -3.98 9.13
N MET A 5 0.23 -3.31 9.10
CA MET A 5 -0.14 -2.38 8.04
C MET A 5 0.17 -0.96 8.50
N ASN A 6 1.35 -0.46 8.15
CA ASN A 6 1.73 0.92 8.45
C ASN A 6 1.33 1.85 7.32
N ARG A 7 0.43 2.81 7.59
CA ARG A 7 0.04 3.83 6.62
C ARG A 7 1.26 4.66 6.23
N ILE A 8 1.50 4.80 4.94
CA ILE A 8 2.61 5.58 4.39
C ILE A 8 2.07 6.76 3.59
N ASN A 9 2.75 7.90 3.71
CA ASN A 9 2.37 9.14 3.04
C ASN A 9 2.92 9.18 1.62
N ARG A 10 2.56 8.17 0.82
CA ARG A 10 2.98 8.00 -0.56
C ARG A 10 1.75 7.69 -1.39
N GLU A 11 1.61 8.35 -2.53
CA GLU A 11 0.48 8.13 -3.43
C GLU A 11 0.63 6.83 -4.20
N CYS A 12 -0.47 6.10 -4.34
CA CYS A 12 -0.50 4.94 -5.21
C CYS A 12 -0.48 5.37 -6.68
N PRO A 13 0.51 4.94 -7.50
CA PRO A 13 0.65 5.37 -8.89
C PRO A 13 -0.53 4.98 -9.79
N GLU A 14 -1.15 3.83 -9.55
CA GLU A 14 -2.24 3.32 -10.41
C GLU A 14 -3.57 4.05 -10.22
N CYS A 15 -3.78 4.61 -9.04
CA CYS A 15 -5.07 5.11 -8.59
C CYS A 15 -4.89 6.44 -7.86
N LYS A 16 -3.94 7.25 -8.36
CA LYS A 16 -3.57 8.63 -7.98
C LYS A 16 -4.56 9.20 -6.96
N ASN A 17 -4.10 9.50 -5.74
CA ASN A 17 -4.92 9.88 -4.57
C ASN A 17 -5.46 8.72 -3.69
N SER A 18 -4.70 7.63 -3.59
CA SER A 18 -5.01 6.50 -2.70
C SER A 18 -3.99 6.38 -1.57
N THR A 19 -4.49 6.20 -0.35
CA THR A 19 -3.67 5.92 0.83
C THR A 19 -2.96 4.59 0.66
N MET A 20 -1.64 4.58 0.75
CA MET A 20 -0.84 3.37 0.75
C MET A 20 -0.53 2.88 2.16
N PHE A 21 -0.43 1.57 2.30
CA PHE A 21 -0.11 0.84 3.51
C PHE A 21 1.09 -0.04 3.23
N ASN A 22 2.15 0.09 4.00
CA ASN A 22 3.25 -0.86 3.99
C ASN A 22 2.81 -2.13 4.72
N THR A 23 2.85 -3.26 4.03
CA THR A 23 2.48 -4.59 4.55
C THR A 23 3.68 -5.44 4.97
N GLY A 24 4.89 -4.87 4.91
CA GLY A 24 6.16 -5.57 5.15
C GLY A 24 6.67 -6.38 3.96
N LYS A 25 5.78 -6.78 3.03
CA LYS A 25 6.12 -7.47 1.77
C LYS A 25 5.95 -6.59 0.53
N GLY A 26 5.31 -5.44 0.68
CA GLY A 26 4.98 -4.52 -0.40
C GLY A 26 4.06 -3.40 0.08
N TYR A 27 3.58 -2.61 -0.87
CA TYR A 27 2.68 -1.48 -0.61
C TYR A 27 1.27 -1.81 -1.07
N PHE A 28 0.32 -1.81 -0.15
CA PHE A 28 -1.10 -1.99 -0.44
C PHE A 28 -1.80 -0.65 -0.59
N CYS A 29 -2.60 -0.48 -1.65
CA CYS A 29 -3.36 0.72 -1.93
C CYS A 29 -4.83 0.49 -1.57
N GLY A 30 -5.30 1.10 -0.48
CA GLY A 30 -6.60 0.75 0.11
C GLY A 30 -7.84 1.11 -0.72
N LYS A 31 -7.76 2.13 -1.58
CA LYS A 31 -8.92 2.59 -2.40
C LYS A 31 -9.15 1.72 -3.63
N CYS A 32 -8.06 1.28 -4.24
CA CYS A 32 -8.02 0.47 -5.47
C CYS A 32 -7.85 -1.01 -5.15
N LEU A 33 -7.71 -1.37 -3.88
CA LEU A 33 -7.49 -2.72 -3.37
C LEU A 33 -6.33 -3.44 -4.07
N ASN A 34 -5.31 -2.69 -4.50
CA ASN A 34 -4.17 -3.24 -5.23
C ASN A 34 -2.93 -3.36 -4.35
N THR A 35 -2.07 -4.33 -4.63
CA THR A 35 -0.80 -4.52 -3.92
C THR A 35 0.37 -4.36 -4.88
N ILE A 36 1.19 -3.34 -4.64
CA ILE A 36 2.45 -3.10 -5.35
C ILE A 36 3.53 -3.90 -4.62
N SER A 37 4.05 -4.91 -5.31
CA SER A 37 5.21 -5.68 -4.83
C SER A 37 6.48 -4.85 -5.05
N ILE A 38 7.33 -4.74 -4.03
CA ILE A 38 8.65 -4.11 -4.18
C ILE A 38 9.55 -5.19 -4.82
N SER A 39 9.86 -5.03 -6.11
CA SER A 39 10.82 -5.89 -6.83
C SER A 39 12.26 -5.49 -6.51
#